data_AF-A0A2N9HHX7-F1
#
_entry.id   AF-A0A2N9HHX7-F1
#
_cell.length_a   1.000
_cell.length_b   1.000
_cell.length_c   1.000
_cell.angle_alpha   90.00
_cell.angle_beta   90.00
_cell.angle_gamma   90.00
#
_symmetry.space_group_name_H-M   'P 1'
#
loop_
_entity.id
_entity.type
_entity.pdbx_description
1 polymer ?
#
loop_
_entity_poly.entity_id
_entity_poly.type
_entity_poly.pdbx_seq_one_letter_code
_entity_poly.pdbx_strand_id
1 'polypeptide(L)'
;MHKSEMVPVGEVLDLSRLAALLSCKIGSTPLNYLGMPLGAPYKPLSMWDPILEKIKRRLAGWKKLYLSKGGRLTLLKSTLSSMPTYFMSLFPIPIKVARRIELLQRNFLWDGLGDSHNYHLVAWNKVCSPIAHGGLGIRPLHLFNQALLGKWLWRFGREDTCLWKWVVVAKYGLEGGGWITKPSHDRHGCSLWKSIMMGWDDFRRYTVFEVGLGMKVLFWHDRWCIDLPLKEVYPVPFAYSNNKDASIASLLEESREGRSRVWSVTFCRDFNNWEIDSIESFFLLLHSHALISKEADKLNWVLNRVKAPRRVIFFVWIAAWGRILTCDNLMRRGFVMVDWCCLCKSSGESV
;
A
#
# COMPACT_ATOMS: atom_id res chain seq x y z
N MET A 1 -20.15 30.32 27.46
CA MET A 1 -19.04 29.56 26.84
C MET A 1 -19.15 29.71 25.33
N HIS A 2 -18.18 30.35 24.67
CA HIS A 2 -18.14 30.35 23.20
C HIS A 2 -17.90 28.91 22.72
N LYS A 3 -18.82 28.36 21.91
CA LYS A 3 -18.70 27.01 21.34
C LYS A 3 -17.71 26.94 20.17
N SER A 4 -17.31 28.09 19.64
CA SER A 4 -16.48 28.21 18.45
C SER A 4 -15.20 29.00 18.74
N GLU A 5 -14.12 28.56 18.11
CA GLU A 5 -12.78 29.15 18.17
C GLU A 5 -12.30 29.40 16.74
N MET A 6 -11.66 30.54 16.51
CA MET A 6 -11.04 30.94 15.25
C MET A 6 -9.53 30.94 15.43
N VAL A 7 -8.82 30.21 14.59
CA VAL A 7 -7.35 30.13 14.63
C VAL A 7 -6.78 30.61 13.30
N PRO A 8 -5.94 31.66 13.29
CA PRO A 8 -5.35 32.18 12.06
C PRO A 8 -4.29 31.22 11.49
N VAL A 9 -4.21 31.15 10.17
CA VAL A 9 -3.15 30.42 9.45
C VAL A 9 -2.36 31.43 8.62
N GLY A 10 -1.16 31.78 9.10
CA GLY A 10 -0.36 32.88 8.54
C GLY A 10 -0.76 34.25 9.10
N GLU A 11 -0.38 35.31 8.41
CA GLU A 11 -0.72 36.69 8.80
C GLU A 11 -2.13 37.04 8.31
N VAL A 12 -3.00 37.39 9.26
CA VAL A 12 -4.39 37.78 8.99
C VAL A 12 -4.64 39.14 9.65
N LEU A 13 -4.88 40.15 8.82
CA LEU A 13 -5.26 41.49 9.28
C LEU A 13 -6.67 41.46 9.90
N ASP A 14 -6.92 42.32 10.89
CA ASP A 14 -8.24 42.51 11.53
C ASP A 14 -8.88 41.26 12.17
N LEU A 15 -8.07 40.30 12.63
CA LEU A 15 -8.55 39.07 13.27
C LEU A 15 -9.53 39.33 14.43
N SER A 16 -9.27 40.36 15.25
CA SER A 16 -10.15 40.74 16.37
C SER A 16 -11.54 41.19 15.91
N ARG A 17 -11.63 41.90 14.77
CA ARG A 17 -12.91 42.33 14.20
C ARG A 17 -13.69 41.15 13.66
N LEU A 18 -13.01 40.22 12.97
CA LEU A 18 -13.63 38.99 12.45
C LEU A 18 -14.15 38.08 13.58
N ALA A 19 -13.36 37.93 14.65
CA ALA A 19 -13.74 37.16 15.82
C ALA A 19 -14.96 37.79 16.54
N ALA A 20 -15.02 39.12 16.64
CA ALA A 20 -16.15 39.83 17.21
C ALA A 20 -17.43 39.65 16.37
N LEU A 21 -17.33 39.78 15.03
CA LEU A 21 -18.47 39.57 14.12
C LEU A 21 -19.05 38.16 14.22
N LEU A 22 -18.19 37.14 14.34
CA LEU A 22 -18.60 35.74 14.43
C LEU A 22 -18.84 35.26 15.87
N SER A 23 -18.69 36.15 16.87
CA SER A 23 -18.85 35.85 18.29
C SER A 23 -18.03 34.63 18.75
N CYS A 24 -16.80 34.49 18.26
CA CYS A 24 -15.91 33.37 18.54
C CYS A 24 -14.62 33.82 19.26
N LYS A 25 -13.96 32.88 19.95
CA LYS A 25 -12.66 33.14 20.60
C LYS A 25 -11.53 33.04 19.59
N ILE A 26 -10.48 33.84 19.77
CA ILE A 26 -9.23 33.67 19.02
C ILE A 26 -8.38 32.61 19.72
N GLY A 27 -8.01 31.58 18.98
CA GLY A 27 -7.10 30.52 19.41
C GLY A 27 -5.75 30.60 18.73
N SER A 28 -4.85 29.70 19.13
CA SER A 28 -3.50 29.57 18.56
C SER A 28 -3.20 28.12 18.19
N THR A 29 -2.31 27.93 17.21
CA THR A 29 -1.72 26.62 16.96
C THR A 29 -0.63 26.31 18.00
N PRO A 30 -0.45 25.04 18.40
CA PRO A 30 -1.19 23.86 17.96
C PRO A 30 -2.53 23.66 18.70
N LEU A 31 -3.59 23.30 17.97
CA LEU A 31 -4.93 23.06 18.51
C LEU A 31 -5.32 21.58 18.44
N ASN A 32 -6.09 21.07 19.39
CA ASN A 32 -6.51 19.66 19.39
C ASN A 32 -7.81 19.46 18.60
N TYR A 33 -7.72 18.74 17.48
CA TYR A 33 -8.87 18.37 16.65
C TYR A 33 -8.96 16.86 16.50
N LEU A 34 -10.11 16.28 16.84
CA LEU A 34 -10.35 14.82 16.81
C LEU A 34 -9.26 13.99 17.54
N GLY A 35 -8.71 14.56 18.62
CA GLY A 35 -7.65 13.92 19.42
C GLY A 35 -6.24 14.06 18.83
N MET A 36 -6.03 14.96 17.87
CA MET A 36 -4.75 15.21 17.20
C MET A 36 -4.35 16.69 17.26
N PRO A 37 -3.09 17.02 17.56
CA PRO A 37 -2.63 18.41 17.56
C PRO A 37 -2.39 18.91 16.12
N LEU A 38 -3.27 19.77 15.62
CA LEU A 38 -3.11 20.47 14.35
C LEU A 38 -2.14 21.64 14.51
N GLY A 39 -1.25 21.83 13.54
CA GLY A 39 -0.24 22.90 13.57
C GLY A 39 0.98 22.62 14.45
N ALA A 40 1.08 21.42 15.02
CA ALA A 40 2.31 20.98 15.69
C ALA A 40 3.47 20.86 14.67
N PRO A 41 4.73 21.04 15.11
CA PRO A 41 5.88 20.78 14.25
C PRO A 41 5.83 19.36 13.68
N TYR A 42 6.53 19.14 12.56
CA TYR A 42 6.53 17.86 11.87
C TYR A 42 7.51 16.86 12.54
N LYS A 43 7.05 15.61 12.76
CA LYS A 43 7.78 14.49 13.42
C LYS A 43 8.11 14.57 14.94
N PRO A 44 7.50 15.41 15.80
CA PRO A 44 7.78 15.34 17.22
C PRO A 44 7.30 13.99 17.75
N LEU A 45 8.18 13.30 18.49
CA LEU A 45 7.85 12.03 19.12
C LEU A 45 6.66 12.19 20.09
N SER A 46 6.54 13.38 20.71
CA SER A 46 5.47 13.72 21.64
C SER A 46 4.07 13.70 21.02
N MET A 47 3.94 13.85 19.69
CA MET A 47 2.66 13.69 19.01
C MET A 47 2.07 12.29 19.21
N TRP A 48 2.91 11.28 19.46
CA TRP A 48 2.49 9.89 19.62
C TRP A 48 2.29 9.49 21.09
N ASP A 49 2.66 10.33 22.04
CA ASP A 49 2.51 10.05 23.47
C ASP A 49 1.05 9.80 23.88
N PRO A 50 0.04 10.55 23.40
CA PRO A 50 -1.36 10.26 23.71
C PRO A 50 -1.79 8.84 23.32
N ILE A 51 -1.26 8.31 22.21
CA ILE A 51 -1.52 6.94 21.75
C ILE A 51 -0.83 5.94 22.66
N LEU A 52 0.45 6.16 22.97
CA LEU A 52 1.22 5.30 23.88
C LEU A 52 0.54 5.21 25.25
N GLU A 53 0.10 6.34 25.80
CA GLU A 53 -0.61 6.39 27.08
C GLU A 53 -2.00 5.74 27.01
N LYS A 54 -2.71 5.84 25.87
CA LYS A 54 -3.96 5.12 25.66
C LYS A 54 -3.76 3.60 25.61
N ILE A 55 -2.69 3.14 24.96
CA ILE A 55 -2.31 1.72 24.90
C ILE A 55 -1.94 1.22 26.30
N LYS A 56 -1.08 1.93 27.03
CA LYS A 56 -0.69 1.57 28.40
C LYS A 56 -1.89 1.49 29.34
N ARG A 57 -2.78 2.49 29.31
CA ARG A 57 -4.02 2.48 30.13
C ARG A 57 -4.90 1.27 29.83
N ARG A 58 -5.03 0.89 28.55
CA ARG A 58 -5.81 -0.28 28.14
C ARG A 58 -5.16 -1.59 28.59
N LEU A 59 -3.84 -1.68 28.48
CA LEU A 59 -3.07 -2.82 28.97
C LEU A 59 -3.15 -2.98 30.49
N ALA A 60 -3.10 -1.88 31.24
CA ALA A 60 -3.23 -1.88 32.70
C ALA A 60 -4.64 -2.32 33.15
N GLY A 61 -5.68 -1.94 32.41
CA GLY A 61 -7.05 -2.35 32.69
C GLY A 61 -7.34 -3.83 32.41
N TRP A 62 -6.51 -4.50 31.60
CA TRP A 62 -6.66 -5.92 31.34
C TRP A 62 -5.91 -6.74 32.38
N LYS A 63 -6.68 -7.48 33.18
CA LYS A 63 -6.12 -8.44 34.12
C LYS A 63 -5.48 -9.60 33.35
N LYS A 64 -4.19 -9.49 33.04
CA LYS A 64 -3.37 -10.50 32.32
C LYS A 64 -3.55 -11.92 32.89
N LEU A 65 -3.80 -12.01 34.20
CA LEU A 65 -3.97 -13.25 34.98
C LEU A 65 -5.13 -14.13 34.49
N TYR A 66 -6.20 -13.54 33.93
CA TYR A 66 -7.41 -14.27 33.53
C TYR A 66 -7.50 -14.49 32.00
N LEU A 67 -6.46 -14.10 31.25
CA LEU A 67 -6.48 -14.15 29.79
C LEU A 67 -5.52 -15.23 29.28
N SER A 68 -6.08 -16.22 28.58
CA SER A 68 -5.30 -17.19 27.80
C SER A 68 -4.47 -16.49 26.71
N LYS A 69 -3.40 -17.15 26.23
CA LYS A 69 -2.58 -16.62 25.12
C LYS A 69 -3.42 -16.30 23.88
N GLY A 70 -4.42 -17.14 23.58
CA GLY A 70 -5.40 -16.90 22.51
C GLY A 70 -6.27 -15.66 22.76
N GLY A 71 -6.80 -15.48 23.97
CA GLY A 71 -7.57 -14.28 24.34
C GLY A 71 -6.75 -12.99 24.21
N ARG A 72 -5.48 -13.02 24.64
CA ARG A 72 -4.55 -11.90 24.49
C ARG A 72 -4.27 -11.58 23.03
N LEU A 73 -4.03 -12.59 22.20
CA LEU A 73 -3.83 -12.42 20.76
C LEU A 73 -5.06 -11.77 20.10
N THR A 74 -6.27 -12.21 20.45
CA THR A 74 -7.52 -11.63 19.95
C THR A 74 -7.64 -10.15 20.33
N LEU A 75 -7.43 -9.80 21.61
CA LEU A 75 -7.47 -8.41 22.08
C LEU A 75 -6.41 -7.54 21.40
N LEU A 76 -5.20 -8.07 21.23
CA LEU A 76 -4.11 -7.38 20.54
C LEU A 76 -4.51 -7.03 19.10
N LYS A 77 -5.07 -7.99 18.36
CA LYS A 77 -5.51 -7.79 16.97
C LYS A 77 -6.68 -6.83 16.84
N SER A 78 -7.69 -6.94 17.71
CA SER A 78 -8.93 -6.16 17.57
C SER A 78 -8.82 -4.75 18.15
N THR A 79 -8.15 -4.59 19.29
CA THR A 79 -8.15 -3.32 20.04
C THR A 79 -6.79 -2.62 20.03
N LEU A 80 -5.68 -3.27 20.38
CA LEU A 80 -4.38 -2.58 20.41
C LEU A 80 -3.94 -2.16 19.02
N SER A 81 -4.17 -3.01 18.02
CA SER A 81 -3.79 -2.72 16.63
C SER A 81 -4.63 -1.62 15.98
N SER A 82 -5.83 -1.31 16.51
CA SER A 82 -6.71 -0.27 15.96
C SER A 82 -6.47 1.12 16.56
N MET A 83 -5.93 1.20 17.78
CA MET A 83 -5.64 2.48 18.46
C MET A 83 -4.71 3.42 17.67
N PRO A 84 -3.56 2.97 17.13
CA PRO A 84 -2.66 3.85 16.37
C PRO A 84 -3.13 4.11 14.93
N THR A 85 -4.13 3.37 14.42
CA THR A 85 -4.52 3.38 13.00
C THR A 85 -4.89 4.76 12.49
N TYR A 86 -5.58 5.57 13.29
CA TYR A 86 -5.96 6.94 12.88
C TYR A 86 -4.73 7.78 12.54
N PHE A 87 -3.77 7.87 13.46
CA PHE A 87 -2.53 8.64 13.26
C PHE A 87 -1.63 8.00 12.20
N MET A 88 -1.49 6.68 12.19
CA MET A 88 -0.72 5.97 11.16
C MET A 88 -1.33 6.12 9.76
N SER A 89 -2.61 6.44 9.65
CA SER A 89 -3.22 6.73 8.35
C SER A 89 -2.95 8.15 7.86
N LEU A 90 -2.43 9.03 8.71
CA LEU A 90 -2.17 10.43 8.41
C LEU A 90 -0.67 10.73 8.34
N PHE A 91 0.13 10.12 9.21
CA PHE A 91 1.55 10.42 9.36
C PHE A 91 2.43 9.17 9.29
N PRO A 92 3.68 9.31 8.81
CA PRO A 92 4.69 8.28 8.96
C PRO A 92 5.02 8.09 10.44
N ILE A 93 4.94 6.85 10.91
CA ILE A 93 5.27 6.52 12.30
C ILE A 93 6.81 6.52 12.45
N PRO A 94 7.37 7.26 13.43
CA PRO A 94 8.80 7.16 13.73
C PRO A 94 9.14 5.75 14.19
N ILE A 95 10.24 5.19 13.69
CA ILE A 95 10.68 3.82 14.02
C ILE A 95 10.77 3.60 15.55
N LYS A 96 11.22 4.62 16.30
CA LYS A 96 11.28 4.57 17.77
C LYS A 96 9.89 4.36 18.40
N VAL A 97 8.85 5.03 17.89
CA VAL A 97 7.47 4.89 18.37
C VAL A 97 6.92 3.51 18.00
N ALA A 98 7.13 3.08 16.75
CA ALA A 98 6.71 1.75 16.28
C ALA A 98 7.30 0.64 17.17
N ARG A 99 8.61 0.68 17.43
CA ARG A 99 9.29 -0.27 18.33
C ARG A 99 8.73 -0.23 19.75
N ARG A 100 8.39 0.95 20.28
CA ARG A 100 7.80 1.08 21.63
C ARG A 100 6.41 0.45 21.71
N ILE A 101 5.58 0.62 20.68
CA ILE A 101 4.25 -0.02 20.62
C ILE A 101 4.40 -1.54 20.44
N GLU A 102 5.26 -1.99 19.53
CA GLU A 102 5.53 -3.42 19.31
C GLU A 102 6.08 -4.09 20.57
N LEU A 103 6.93 -3.40 21.36
CA LEU A 103 7.39 -3.89 22.65
C LEU A 103 6.22 -4.09 23.63
N LEU A 104 5.30 -3.13 23.74
CA LEU A 104 4.11 -3.26 24.59
C LEU A 104 3.21 -4.41 24.15
N GLN A 105 3.01 -4.58 22.84
CA GLN A 105 2.25 -5.69 22.26
C GLN A 105 2.92 -7.04 22.55
N ARG A 106 4.25 -7.11 22.39
CA ARG A 106 5.05 -8.32 22.63
C ARG A 106 5.04 -8.73 24.09
N ASN A 107 5.26 -7.78 25.00
CA ASN A 107 5.21 -8.05 26.44
C ASN A 107 3.80 -8.49 26.84
N PHE A 108 2.75 -7.85 26.34
CA PHE A 108 1.37 -8.29 26.62
C PHE A 108 1.11 -9.76 26.18
N LEU A 109 1.60 -10.15 25.00
CA LEU A 109 1.44 -11.52 24.52
C LEU A 109 2.24 -12.53 25.35
N TRP A 110 3.50 -12.23 25.66
CA TRP A 110 4.44 -13.20 26.21
C TRP A 110 4.57 -13.20 27.73
N ASP A 111 4.42 -12.06 28.42
CA ASP A 111 4.52 -11.99 29.88
C ASP A 111 3.57 -13.02 30.53
N GLY A 112 4.05 -13.82 31.47
CA GLY A 112 3.26 -14.82 32.18
C GLY A 112 2.68 -14.32 33.50
N LEU A 113 2.33 -15.24 34.38
CA LEU A 113 1.88 -14.98 35.75
C LEU A 113 3.11 -14.76 36.67
N GLY A 114 3.08 -13.71 37.51
CA GLY A 114 4.08 -13.41 38.55
C GLY A 114 5.37 -12.74 38.07
N ASP A 115 6.31 -12.52 39.00
CA ASP A 115 7.67 -11.96 38.77
C ASP A 115 8.63 -12.92 38.03
N SER A 116 8.12 -14.05 37.53
CA SER A 116 8.92 -14.97 36.73
C SER A 116 9.19 -14.38 35.34
N HIS A 117 10.46 -14.26 34.98
CA HIS A 117 10.87 -13.78 33.66
C HIS A 117 10.38 -14.77 32.60
N ASN A 118 9.37 -14.39 31.82
CA ASN A 118 8.81 -15.25 30.79
C ASN A 118 9.58 -15.06 29.47
N TYR A 119 10.13 -16.15 28.93
CA TYR A 119 10.87 -16.12 27.68
C TYR A 119 9.93 -15.91 26.47
N HIS A 120 10.35 -15.06 25.54
CA HIS A 120 9.70 -14.95 24.23
C HIS A 120 9.98 -16.21 23.41
N LEU A 121 9.02 -17.15 23.39
CA LEU A 121 9.18 -18.45 22.73
C LEU A 121 9.39 -18.35 21.21
N VAL A 122 8.82 -17.31 20.59
CA VAL A 122 8.88 -17.11 19.14
C VAL A 122 9.30 -15.68 18.84
N ALA A 123 10.24 -15.53 17.91
CA ALA A 123 10.69 -14.23 17.43
C ALA A 123 9.51 -13.39 16.89
N TRP A 124 9.51 -12.08 17.20
CA TRP A 124 8.36 -11.21 16.91
C TRP A 124 8.06 -11.09 15.40
N ASN A 125 9.09 -11.15 14.55
CA ASN A 125 8.93 -11.18 13.10
C ASN A 125 8.13 -12.41 12.61
N LYS A 126 8.39 -13.60 13.19
CA LYS A 126 7.62 -14.83 12.91
C LYS A 126 6.19 -14.74 13.45
N VAL A 127 6.01 -14.15 14.64
CA VAL A 127 4.68 -13.87 15.19
C VAL A 127 3.86 -12.97 14.26
N CYS A 128 4.51 -11.98 13.65
CA CYS A 128 3.87 -11.04 12.75
C CYS A 128 3.68 -11.55 11.31
N SER A 129 4.19 -12.74 10.96
CA SER A 129 3.94 -13.28 9.63
C SER A 129 2.47 -13.64 9.46
N PRO A 130 1.95 -13.66 8.22
CA PRO A 130 0.58 -14.08 7.96
C PRO A 130 0.31 -15.49 8.49
N ILE A 131 -0.95 -15.78 8.82
CA ILE A 131 -1.37 -17.11 9.30
C ILE A 131 -1.04 -18.19 8.26
N ALA A 132 -1.18 -17.86 6.97
CA ALA A 132 -0.79 -18.71 5.85
C ALA A 132 0.72 -19.03 5.79
N HIS A 133 1.57 -18.29 6.50
CA HIS A 133 3.01 -18.56 6.59
C HIS A 133 3.42 -19.01 8.00
N GLY A 134 2.48 -19.55 8.78
CA GLY A 134 2.73 -20.10 10.12
C GLY A 134 2.87 -19.05 11.23
N GLY A 135 2.53 -17.78 10.96
CA GLY A 135 2.53 -16.72 11.97
C GLY A 135 1.21 -16.56 12.69
N LEU A 136 1.17 -15.60 13.62
CA LEU A 136 -0.04 -15.27 14.35
C LEU A 136 -0.84 -14.15 13.68
N GLY A 137 -0.42 -13.60 12.53
CA GLY A 137 -1.17 -12.58 11.79
C GLY A 137 -1.30 -11.24 12.50
N ILE A 138 -0.32 -10.89 13.35
CA ILE A 138 -0.16 -9.52 13.87
C ILE A 138 0.52 -8.69 12.79
N ARG A 139 -0.01 -7.51 12.46
CA ARG A 139 0.59 -6.67 11.41
C ARG A 139 1.79 -5.89 11.97
N PRO A 140 3.00 -5.99 11.40
CA PRO A 140 4.10 -5.11 11.74
C PRO A 140 3.69 -3.65 11.53
N LEU A 141 3.96 -2.78 12.51
CA LEU A 141 3.43 -1.41 12.48
C LEU A 141 4.02 -0.59 11.34
N HIS A 142 5.29 -0.80 11.04
CA HIS A 142 5.97 -0.09 9.95
C HIS A 142 5.33 -0.40 8.59
N LEU A 143 5.17 -1.68 8.26
CA LEU A 143 4.53 -2.13 7.01
C LEU A 143 3.06 -1.69 6.95
N PHE A 144 2.35 -1.76 8.08
CA PHE A 144 0.96 -1.34 8.14
C PHE A 144 0.81 0.17 7.95
N ASN A 145 1.72 0.98 8.51
CA ASN A 145 1.75 2.42 8.29
C ASN A 145 2.05 2.77 6.82
N GLN A 146 3.05 2.13 6.19
CA GLN A 146 3.33 2.32 4.76
C GLN A 146 2.10 1.99 3.90
N ALA A 147 1.44 0.86 4.16
CA ALA A 147 0.22 0.48 3.44
C ALA A 147 -0.93 1.49 3.64
N LEU A 148 -1.11 2.01 4.87
CA LEU A 148 -2.12 3.02 5.15
C LEU A 148 -1.82 4.36 4.46
N LEU A 149 -0.55 4.77 4.39
CA LEU A 149 -0.14 6.00 3.70
C LEU A 149 -0.26 5.85 2.17
N GLY A 150 -0.16 4.64 1.64
CA GLY A 150 -0.48 4.33 0.25
C GLY A 150 -1.87 4.80 -0.18
N LYS A 151 -2.83 4.94 0.73
CA LYS A 151 -4.14 5.54 0.42
C LYS A 151 -4.00 6.96 -0.16
N TRP A 152 -3.04 7.75 0.31
CA TRP A 152 -2.84 9.12 -0.16
C TRP A 152 -2.20 9.15 -1.54
N LEU A 153 -1.28 8.22 -1.83
CA LEU A 153 -0.72 8.01 -3.17
C LEU A 153 -1.82 7.61 -4.17
N TRP A 154 -2.68 6.68 -3.76
CA TRP A 154 -3.85 6.29 -4.54
C TRP A 154 -4.81 7.45 -4.81
N ARG A 155 -5.18 8.19 -3.77
CA ARG A 155 -6.07 9.35 -3.88
C ARG A 155 -5.44 10.44 -4.74
N PHE A 156 -4.13 10.66 -4.65
CA PHE A 156 -3.44 11.63 -5.51
C PHE A 156 -3.56 11.26 -6.98
N GLY A 157 -3.41 9.99 -7.33
CA GLY A 157 -3.60 9.52 -8.71
C GLY A 157 -5.04 9.67 -9.22
N ARG A 158 -6.04 9.51 -8.35
CA ARG A 158 -7.46 9.48 -8.76
C ARG A 158 -8.26 10.77 -8.57
N GLU A 159 -7.92 11.60 -7.60
CA GLU A 159 -8.70 12.77 -7.21
C GLU A 159 -8.13 14.05 -7.83
N ASP A 160 -8.27 14.22 -9.15
CA ASP A 160 -7.73 15.38 -9.88
C ASP A 160 -8.34 16.73 -9.49
N THR A 161 -9.58 16.74 -9.01
CA THR A 161 -10.37 17.97 -8.75
C THR A 161 -10.39 18.39 -7.28
N CYS A 162 -9.77 17.62 -6.39
CA CYS A 162 -9.80 17.93 -4.96
C CYS A 162 -8.79 19.03 -4.58
N LEU A 163 -9.25 20.01 -3.80
CA LEU A 163 -8.43 21.16 -3.36
C LEU A 163 -7.09 20.77 -2.73
N TRP A 164 -7.08 19.70 -1.91
CA TRP A 164 -5.85 19.24 -1.26
C TRP A 164 -4.78 18.84 -2.28
N LYS A 165 -5.18 18.23 -3.40
CA LYS A 165 -4.26 17.87 -4.49
C LYS A 165 -3.72 19.13 -5.14
N TRP A 166 -4.56 20.13 -5.39
CA TRP A 166 -4.12 21.39 -5.98
C TRP A 166 -3.09 22.11 -5.11
N VAL A 167 -3.28 22.12 -3.80
CA VAL A 167 -2.30 22.68 -2.85
C VAL A 167 -0.97 21.92 -2.93
N VAL A 168 -1.02 20.59 -2.99
CA VAL A 168 0.18 19.74 -3.14
C VAL A 168 0.87 20.01 -4.47
N VAL A 169 0.12 20.08 -5.57
CA VAL A 169 0.63 20.35 -6.92
C VAL A 169 1.23 21.76 -7.02
N ALA A 170 0.58 22.77 -6.46
CA ALA A 170 1.10 24.13 -6.44
C ALA A 170 2.42 24.22 -5.67
N LYS A 171 2.58 23.42 -4.62
CA LYS A 171 3.79 23.41 -3.80
C LYS A 171 4.96 22.61 -4.40
N TYR A 172 4.68 21.42 -4.94
CA TYR A 172 5.73 20.47 -5.36
C TYR A 172 5.84 20.30 -6.87
N GLY A 173 4.86 20.78 -7.66
CA GLY A 173 4.75 20.49 -9.08
C GLY A 173 4.35 19.04 -9.37
N LEU A 174 4.12 18.75 -10.66
CA LEU A 174 3.78 17.41 -11.17
C LEU A 174 4.94 16.81 -11.96
N GLU A 175 5.02 15.49 -11.95
CA GLU A 175 5.94 14.65 -12.72
C GLU A 175 5.28 13.31 -13.06
N GLY A 176 5.91 12.50 -13.93
CA GLY A 176 5.47 11.14 -14.24
C GLY A 176 4.05 11.12 -14.78
N GLY A 177 3.77 11.94 -15.80
CA GLY A 177 2.43 12.06 -16.37
C GLY A 177 1.35 12.61 -15.42
N GLY A 178 1.75 13.19 -14.28
CA GLY A 178 0.83 13.75 -13.30
C GLY A 178 0.36 12.75 -12.23
N TRP A 179 0.97 11.55 -12.19
CA TRP A 179 0.74 10.56 -11.14
C TRP A 179 1.52 10.85 -9.86
N ILE A 180 2.61 11.62 -9.98
CA ILE A 180 3.51 11.93 -8.88
C ILE A 180 3.84 13.43 -8.82
N THR A 181 4.35 13.86 -7.69
CA THR A 181 4.95 15.20 -7.55
C THR A 181 6.45 15.15 -7.78
N LYS A 182 7.05 16.25 -8.21
CA LYS A 182 8.50 16.34 -8.38
C LYS A 182 9.24 16.06 -7.07
N PRO A 183 10.43 15.43 -7.09
CA PRO A 183 11.25 15.29 -5.91
C PRO A 183 11.66 16.68 -5.40
N SER A 184 11.36 16.96 -4.14
CA SER A 184 11.82 18.19 -3.49
C SER A 184 13.28 18.00 -3.04
N HIS A 185 14.21 18.68 -3.70
CA HIS A 185 15.63 18.70 -3.34
C HIS A 185 15.97 19.67 -2.21
N ASP A 186 14.97 20.30 -1.59
CA ASP A 186 15.20 21.21 -0.47
C ASP A 186 15.97 20.51 0.65
N ARG A 187 17.17 21.05 0.93
CA ARG A 187 18.06 20.60 2.03
C ARG A 187 17.45 20.90 3.40
N HIS A 188 16.46 21.79 3.46
CA HIS A 188 15.76 22.20 4.66
C HIS A 188 14.25 22.01 4.48
N GLY A 189 13.63 21.29 5.43
CA GLY A 189 12.18 21.07 5.42
C GLY A 189 11.82 19.60 5.44
N CYS A 190 11.50 19.10 6.63
CA CYS A 190 10.84 17.81 6.76
C CYS A 190 9.34 18.01 6.43
N SER A 191 8.86 17.46 5.31
CA SER A 191 7.47 17.57 4.90
C SER A 191 6.73 16.22 4.96
N LEU A 192 5.45 16.29 5.35
CA LEU A 192 4.58 15.11 5.38
C LEU A 192 4.44 14.46 4.01
N TRP A 193 4.08 15.26 3.01
CA TRP A 193 3.90 14.78 1.64
C TRP A 193 5.17 14.16 1.09
N LYS A 194 6.34 14.76 1.33
CA LYS A 194 7.64 14.19 0.93
C LYS A 194 7.85 12.79 1.51
N SER A 195 7.53 12.58 2.78
CA SER A 195 7.68 11.26 3.41
C SER A 195 6.64 10.24 2.95
N ILE A 196 5.45 10.67 2.54
CA ILE A 196 4.46 9.79 1.89
C ILE A 196 4.95 9.41 0.48
N MET A 197 5.46 10.39 -0.27
CA MET A 197 5.94 10.24 -1.64
C MET A 197 7.17 9.32 -1.75
N MET A 198 8.01 9.25 -0.71
CA MET A 198 9.09 8.26 -0.61
C MET A 198 8.59 6.81 -0.70
N GLY A 199 7.33 6.53 -0.37
CA GLY A 199 6.74 5.19 -0.47
C GLY A 199 6.20 4.84 -1.87
N TRP A 200 6.37 5.72 -2.87
CA TRP A 200 5.81 5.52 -4.20
C TRP A 200 6.38 4.31 -4.93
N ASP A 201 7.70 4.10 -4.90
CA ASP A 201 8.31 3.00 -5.64
C ASP A 201 7.85 1.63 -5.13
N ASP A 202 7.59 1.51 -3.83
CA ASP A 202 7.00 0.30 -3.25
C ASP A 202 5.51 0.19 -3.62
N PHE A 203 4.78 1.29 -3.55
CA PHE A 203 3.36 1.35 -3.88
C PHE A 203 3.07 1.01 -5.35
N ARG A 204 3.86 1.57 -6.28
CA ARG A 204 3.71 1.45 -7.73
C ARG A 204 3.79 0.00 -8.21
N ARG A 205 4.53 -0.87 -7.49
CA ARG A 205 4.62 -2.32 -7.78
C ARG A 205 3.27 -3.03 -7.64
N TYR A 206 2.34 -2.46 -6.90
CA TYR A 206 1.00 -3.01 -6.68
C TYR A 206 -0.07 -2.32 -7.52
N THR A 207 0.32 -1.49 -8.48
CA THR A 207 -0.59 -0.76 -9.36
C THR A 207 -0.32 -1.02 -10.83
N VAL A 208 -1.38 -0.95 -11.63
CA VAL A 208 -1.40 -0.98 -13.10
C VAL A 208 -2.22 0.20 -13.59
N PHE A 209 -1.87 0.70 -14.77
CA PHE A 209 -2.52 1.85 -15.41
C PHE A 209 -3.49 1.35 -16.47
N GLU A 210 -4.76 1.70 -16.32
CA GLU A 210 -5.77 1.51 -17.34
C GLU A 210 -5.75 2.72 -18.27
N VAL A 211 -5.47 2.45 -19.54
CA VAL A 211 -5.33 3.47 -20.58
C VAL A 211 -6.71 3.94 -21.01
N GLY A 212 -7.01 5.19 -20.71
CA GLY A 212 -8.12 5.94 -21.28
C GLY A 212 -7.57 6.75 -22.45
N LEU A 213 -7.68 8.08 -22.39
CA LEU A 213 -7.11 9.01 -23.37
C LEU A 213 -5.59 8.86 -23.59
N GLY A 214 -4.85 8.26 -22.66
CA GLY A 214 -3.40 8.02 -22.76
C GLY A 214 -2.54 9.25 -22.48
N MET A 215 -3.11 10.32 -21.94
CA MET A 215 -2.42 11.60 -21.71
C MET A 215 -1.43 11.54 -20.54
N LYS A 216 -1.73 10.73 -19.52
CA LYS A 216 -0.94 10.62 -18.29
C LYS A 216 -0.07 9.36 -18.26
N VAL A 217 -0.43 8.31 -18.99
CA VAL A 217 0.31 7.04 -18.95
C VAL A 217 1.56 7.15 -19.82
N LEU A 218 2.73 6.96 -19.21
CA LEU A 218 4.02 6.97 -19.91
C LEU A 218 4.24 5.63 -20.61
N PHE A 219 4.44 5.68 -21.92
CA PHE A 219 4.44 4.50 -22.79
C PHE A 219 5.47 3.44 -22.35
N TRP A 220 6.72 3.84 -22.12
CA TRP A 220 7.81 2.92 -21.75
C TRP A 220 7.88 2.62 -20.27
N HIS A 221 7.45 3.55 -19.43
CA HIS A 221 7.73 3.53 -18.00
C HIS A 221 6.61 2.92 -17.18
N ASP A 222 5.35 3.03 -17.60
CA ASP A 222 4.20 2.59 -16.83
C ASP A 222 3.76 1.16 -17.19
N ARG A 223 3.15 0.48 -16.22
CA ARG A 223 2.60 -0.87 -16.37
C ARG A 223 1.17 -0.76 -16.88
N TRP A 224 0.99 -0.73 -18.19
CA TRP A 224 -0.32 -0.54 -18.82
C TRP A 224 -0.69 -1.65 -19.80
N CYS A 225 0.30 -2.26 -20.46
CA CYS A 225 0.10 -3.33 -21.43
C CYS A 225 0.27 -4.71 -20.80
N ILE A 226 1.36 -4.91 -20.04
CA ILE A 226 1.72 -6.18 -19.41
C ILE A 226 2.08 -5.98 -17.94
N ASP A 227 2.36 -7.08 -17.23
CA ASP A 227 2.70 -7.06 -15.80
C ASP A 227 4.01 -6.34 -15.47
N LEU A 228 4.81 -5.96 -16.46
CA LEU A 228 6.04 -5.16 -16.30
C LEU A 228 6.04 -3.93 -17.23
N PRO A 229 6.80 -2.88 -16.93
CA PRO A 229 7.00 -1.79 -17.89
C PRO A 229 7.60 -2.29 -19.21
N LEU A 230 7.19 -1.70 -20.34
CA LEU A 230 7.69 -2.10 -21.67
C LEU A 230 9.22 -1.98 -21.77
N LYS A 231 9.84 -1.01 -21.09
CA LYS A 231 11.31 -0.87 -21.06
C LYS A 231 12.05 -2.06 -20.44
N GLU A 232 11.40 -2.81 -19.55
CA GLU A 232 12.01 -3.97 -18.87
C GLU A 232 11.90 -5.23 -19.72
N VAL A 233 10.80 -5.36 -20.48
CA VAL A 233 10.57 -6.51 -21.36
C VAL A 233 11.24 -6.34 -22.71
N TYR A 234 11.30 -5.10 -23.22
CA TYR A 234 11.87 -4.75 -24.52
C TYR A 234 12.98 -3.70 -24.36
N PRO A 235 14.13 -4.06 -23.77
CA PRO A 235 15.22 -3.12 -23.52
C PRO A 235 15.84 -2.58 -24.82
N VAL A 236 15.86 -3.38 -25.90
CA VAL A 236 16.42 -3.00 -27.20
C VAL A 236 15.55 -1.91 -27.88
N PRO A 237 14.24 -2.12 -28.11
CA PRO A 237 13.35 -1.04 -28.55
C PRO A 237 13.43 0.22 -27.70
N PHE A 238 13.47 0.07 -26.37
CA PHE A 238 13.55 1.20 -25.45
C PHE A 238 14.87 1.98 -25.60
N ALA A 239 16.01 1.29 -25.73
CA ALA A 239 17.32 1.91 -25.84
C ALA A 239 17.41 2.86 -27.05
N TYR A 240 16.82 2.46 -28.17
CA TYR A 240 16.85 3.19 -29.44
C TYR A 240 15.61 4.06 -29.69
N SER A 241 14.63 4.09 -28.78
CA SER A 241 13.47 4.98 -28.93
C SER A 241 13.87 6.45 -28.77
N ASN A 242 13.41 7.31 -29.69
CA ASN A 242 13.63 8.75 -29.60
C ASN A 242 12.84 9.40 -28.45
N ASN A 243 11.68 8.82 -28.12
CA ASN A 243 10.71 9.38 -27.19
C ASN A 243 10.53 8.46 -25.97
N LYS A 244 11.56 8.41 -25.10
CA LYS A 244 11.58 7.51 -23.93
C LYS A 244 10.57 7.90 -22.85
N ASP A 245 10.29 9.20 -22.71
CA ASP A 245 9.37 9.76 -21.72
C ASP A 245 8.01 10.17 -22.31
N ALA A 246 7.67 9.69 -23.51
CA ALA A 246 6.41 10.03 -24.15
C ALA A 246 5.20 9.36 -23.49
N SER A 247 4.06 10.07 -23.53
CA SER A 247 2.77 9.52 -23.13
C SER A 247 2.18 8.68 -24.27
N ILE A 248 1.27 7.76 -23.94
CA ILE A 248 0.58 6.94 -24.95
C ILE A 248 -0.13 7.79 -26.00
N ALA A 249 -0.81 8.86 -25.58
CA ALA A 249 -1.53 9.76 -26.47
C ALA A 249 -0.60 10.42 -27.50
N SER A 250 0.65 10.72 -27.13
CA SER A 250 1.62 11.36 -28.02
C SER A 250 2.20 10.43 -29.08
N LEU A 251 2.12 9.11 -28.86
CA LEU A 251 2.64 8.08 -29.78
C LEU A 251 1.53 7.39 -30.58
N LEU A 252 0.30 7.90 -30.50
CA LEU A 252 -0.84 7.31 -31.15
C LEU A 252 -1.47 8.31 -32.10
N GLU A 253 -1.31 8.05 -33.39
CA GLU A 253 -1.87 8.89 -34.45
C GLU A 253 -3.23 8.35 -34.87
N GLU A 254 -4.22 9.24 -34.98
CA GLU A 254 -5.49 8.90 -35.61
C GLU A 254 -5.30 8.89 -37.13
N SER A 255 -5.68 7.79 -37.80
CA SER A 255 -5.67 7.78 -39.26
C SER A 255 -6.67 8.81 -39.79
N ARG A 256 -6.35 9.39 -40.95
CA ARG A 256 -7.20 10.38 -41.65
C ARG A 256 -8.62 9.89 -41.95
N GLU A 257 -8.87 8.58 -41.88
CA GLU A 257 -10.17 7.95 -42.09
C GLU A 257 -10.94 7.68 -40.79
N GLY A 258 -10.37 7.98 -39.62
CA GLY A 258 -11.01 7.88 -38.31
C GLY A 258 -11.28 6.45 -37.82
N ARG A 259 -10.88 5.42 -38.58
CA ARG A 259 -11.20 4.00 -38.32
C ARG A 259 -10.11 3.23 -37.59
N SER A 260 -8.85 3.69 -37.63
CA SER A 260 -7.73 3.01 -36.98
C SER A 260 -6.76 4.01 -36.38
N ARG A 261 -6.21 3.67 -35.21
CA ARG A 261 -5.17 4.42 -34.52
C ARG A 261 -3.86 3.64 -34.67
N VAL A 262 -2.83 4.29 -35.19
CA VAL A 262 -1.53 3.66 -35.50
C VAL A 262 -0.48 4.17 -34.52
N TRP A 263 0.37 3.26 -34.05
CA TRP A 263 1.49 3.59 -33.17
C TRP A 263 2.62 4.27 -33.96
N SER A 264 2.94 5.52 -33.64
CA SER A 264 4.05 6.29 -34.24
C SER A 264 5.31 6.25 -33.36
N VAL A 265 5.82 5.05 -33.11
CA VAL A 265 7.08 4.86 -32.34
C VAL A 265 8.28 5.00 -33.27
N THR A 266 9.03 6.10 -33.12
CA THR A 266 10.26 6.35 -33.90
C THR A 266 11.52 5.91 -33.15
N PHE A 267 12.49 5.39 -33.88
CA PHE A 267 13.80 4.95 -33.37
C PHE A 267 14.95 5.77 -33.96
N CYS A 268 16.09 5.80 -33.27
CA CYS A 268 17.26 6.59 -33.67
C CYS A 268 18.13 5.93 -34.76
N ARG A 269 17.91 4.64 -35.03
CA ARG A 269 18.55 3.89 -36.11
C ARG A 269 17.68 2.71 -36.57
N ASP A 270 18.05 2.15 -37.72
CA ASP A 270 17.54 0.86 -38.16
C ASP A 270 18.09 -0.28 -37.30
N PHE A 271 17.36 -1.39 -37.25
CA PHE A 271 17.68 -2.56 -36.44
C PHE A 271 18.52 -3.58 -37.22
N ASN A 272 19.43 -4.27 -36.53
CA ASN A 272 20.19 -5.37 -37.11
C ASN A 272 19.33 -6.63 -37.20
N ASN A 273 19.69 -7.59 -38.06
CA ASN A 273 18.92 -8.82 -38.27
C ASN A 273 18.62 -9.60 -36.98
N TRP A 274 19.57 -9.65 -36.03
CA TRP A 274 19.36 -10.33 -34.73
C TRP A 274 18.47 -9.57 -33.75
N GLU A 275 18.12 -8.31 -34.03
CA GLU A 275 17.21 -7.49 -33.22
C GLU A 275 15.77 -7.55 -33.75
N ILE A 276 15.57 -7.93 -35.03
CA ILE A 276 14.27 -7.88 -35.73
C ILE A 276 13.18 -8.68 -35.01
N ASP A 277 13.46 -9.90 -34.55
CA ASP A 277 12.48 -10.75 -33.85
C ASP A 277 11.94 -10.07 -32.57
N SER A 278 12.80 -9.33 -31.87
CA SER A 278 12.42 -8.56 -30.68
C SER A 278 11.52 -7.37 -31.04
N ILE A 279 11.76 -6.73 -32.19
CA ILE A 279 10.94 -5.62 -32.69
C ILE A 279 9.59 -6.11 -33.18
N GLU A 280 9.55 -7.23 -33.90
CA GLU A 280 8.32 -7.82 -34.41
C GLU A 280 7.40 -8.24 -33.26
N SER A 281 7.94 -8.99 -32.28
CA SER A 281 7.18 -9.37 -31.09
C SER A 281 6.69 -8.16 -30.28
N PHE A 282 7.47 -7.08 -30.22
CA PHE A 282 7.08 -5.80 -29.60
C PHE A 282 5.87 -5.18 -30.31
N PHE A 283 5.93 -5.02 -31.64
CA PHE A 283 4.80 -4.45 -32.38
C PHE A 283 3.57 -5.37 -32.35
N LEU A 284 3.72 -6.69 -32.44
CA LEU A 284 2.60 -7.63 -32.29
C LEU A 284 1.89 -7.43 -30.94
N LEU A 285 2.65 -7.28 -29.85
CA LEU A 285 2.10 -7.00 -28.54
C LEU A 285 1.34 -5.66 -28.52
N LEU A 286 1.89 -4.59 -29.09
CA LEU A 286 1.22 -3.27 -29.15
C LEU A 286 -0.09 -3.30 -29.94
N HIS A 287 -0.10 -3.96 -31.10
CA HIS A 287 -1.30 -4.08 -31.93
C HIS A 287 -2.39 -4.88 -31.23
N SER A 288 -2.03 -5.87 -30.40
CA SER A 288 -3.00 -6.62 -29.59
C SER A 288 -3.67 -5.79 -28.48
N HIS A 289 -3.11 -4.63 -28.11
CA HIS A 289 -3.58 -3.78 -26.99
C HIS A 289 -4.14 -2.42 -27.44
N ALA A 290 -4.65 -2.29 -28.66
CA ALA A 290 -5.19 -1.06 -29.23
C ALA A 290 -6.60 -0.68 -28.70
N LEU A 291 -6.80 -0.65 -27.39
CA LEU A 291 -8.07 -0.28 -26.75
C LEU A 291 -7.90 1.01 -25.98
N ILE A 292 -8.23 2.13 -26.62
CA ILE A 292 -8.34 3.42 -25.94
C ILE A 292 -9.82 3.78 -25.78
N SER A 293 -10.23 3.98 -24.54
CA SER A 293 -11.55 4.50 -24.20
C SER A 293 -11.56 6.03 -24.27
N LYS A 294 -12.75 6.63 -24.40
CA LYS A 294 -12.93 8.10 -24.28
C LYS A 294 -12.81 8.60 -22.83
N GLU A 295 -12.54 7.72 -21.88
CA GLU A 295 -12.46 8.06 -20.46
C GLU A 295 -11.04 8.54 -20.08
N ALA A 296 -10.90 9.21 -18.95
CA ALA A 296 -9.59 9.60 -18.44
C ALA A 296 -8.78 8.36 -18.00
N ASP A 297 -7.45 8.44 -18.06
CA ASP A 297 -6.55 7.40 -17.57
C ASP A 297 -6.80 7.11 -16.09
N LYS A 298 -6.75 5.83 -15.71
CA LYS A 298 -7.02 5.40 -14.34
C LYS A 298 -5.87 4.59 -13.77
N LEU A 299 -5.61 4.83 -12.49
CA LEU A 299 -4.78 3.95 -11.69
C LEU A 299 -5.64 2.81 -11.13
N ASN A 300 -5.20 1.57 -11.30
CA ASN A 300 -5.85 0.37 -10.79
C ASN A 300 -4.93 -0.40 -9.83
N TRP A 301 -5.51 -0.98 -8.79
CA TRP A 301 -4.77 -1.86 -7.87
C TRP A 301 -4.68 -3.27 -8.45
N VAL A 302 -3.46 -3.74 -8.65
CA VAL A 302 -3.18 -5.17 -8.80
C VAL A 302 -2.91 -5.72 -7.41
N LEU A 303 -3.97 -5.87 -6.65
CA LEU A 303 -3.97 -6.95 -5.69
C LEU A 303 -4.10 -8.20 -6.54
N ASN A 304 -3.09 -9.07 -6.51
CA ASN A 304 -3.26 -10.49 -6.80
C ASN A 304 -4.32 -11.01 -5.82
N ARG A 305 -5.58 -10.71 -6.13
CA ARG A 305 -6.71 -11.38 -5.56
C ARG A 305 -6.62 -12.74 -6.19
N VAL A 306 -6.01 -13.68 -5.48
CA VAL A 306 -6.57 -15.01 -5.53
C VAL A 306 -8.02 -14.80 -5.09
N LYS A 307 -8.94 -14.63 -6.05
CA LYS A 307 -10.38 -14.63 -5.84
C LYS A 307 -10.77 -16.07 -5.54
N ALA A 308 -10.21 -16.64 -4.48
CA ALA A 308 -10.74 -17.86 -3.89
C ALA A 308 -11.82 -17.43 -2.91
N PRO A 309 -13.05 -17.96 -3.03
CA PRO A 309 -14.09 -17.77 -2.02
C PRO A 309 -13.53 -18.10 -0.63
N ARG A 310 -13.92 -17.35 0.41
CA ARG A 310 -13.43 -17.55 1.80
C ARG A 310 -13.54 -19.01 2.29
N ARG A 311 -14.44 -19.80 1.69
CA ARG A 311 -14.64 -21.23 1.98
C ARG A 311 -13.52 -22.14 1.46
N VAL A 312 -12.75 -21.75 0.45
CA VAL A 312 -11.78 -22.62 -0.26
C VAL A 312 -10.32 -22.21 -0.05
N ILE A 313 -10.06 -21.02 0.52
CA ILE A 313 -8.71 -20.51 0.79
C ILE A 313 -7.87 -21.48 1.63
N PHE A 314 -8.49 -22.16 2.60
CA PHE A 314 -7.80 -23.14 3.44
C PHE A 314 -7.39 -24.40 2.65
N PHE A 315 -8.24 -24.87 1.74
CA PHE A 315 -7.94 -26.03 0.88
C PHE A 315 -6.84 -25.71 -0.14
N VAL A 316 -6.91 -24.55 -0.80
CA VAL A 316 -5.86 -24.10 -1.73
C VAL A 316 -4.53 -23.91 -1.02
N TRP A 317 -4.55 -23.44 0.23
CA TRP A 317 -3.36 -23.33 1.06
C TRP A 317 -2.77 -24.72 1.41
N ILE A 318 -3.60 -25.66 1.85
CA ILE A 318 -3.16 -27.04 2.12
C ILE A 318 -2.61 -27.72 0.84
N ALA A 319 -3.21 -27.43 -0.32
CA ALA A 319 -2.78 -27.89 -1.65
C ALA A 319 -1.42 -27.36 -2.06
N ALA A 320 -1.22 -26.04 -1.96
CA ALA A 320 0.03 -25.38 -2.35
C ALA A 320 1.23 -25.85 -1.52
N TRP A 321 1.01 -26.33 -0.30
CA TRP A 321 2.06 -26.86 0.57
C TRP A 321 2.25 -28.38 0.43
N GLY A 322 1.52 -29.04 -0.48
CA GLY A 322 1.57 -30.50 -0.65
C GLY A 322 1.11 -31.24 0.60
N ARG A 323 0.20 -30.65 1.39
CA ARG A 323 -0.24 -31.15 2.71
C ARG A 323 -1.70 -31.63 2.69
N ILE A 324 -2.33 -31.72 1.51
CA ILE A 324 -3.67 -32.30 1.35
C ILE A 324 -3.64 -33.70 1.95
N LEU A 325 -4.72 -34.09 2.61
CA LEU A 325 -4.92 -35.43 3.16
C LEU A 325 -5.16 -36.44 2.03
N THR A 326 -4.22 -36.53 1.09
CA THR A 326 -4.10 -37.63 0.14
C THR A 326 -3.61 -38.87 0.89
N CYS A 327 -3.90 -40.06 0.36
CA CYS A 327 -3.44 -41.34 0.94
C CYS A 327 -1.93 -41.32 1.20
N ASP A 328 -1.14 -40.80 0.26
CA ASP A 328 0.31 -40.65 0.41
C ASP A 328 0.74 -39.79 1.60
N ASN A 329 0.06 -38.65 1.82
CA ASN A 329 0.40 -37.74 2.91
C ASN A 329 -0.07 -38.27 4.27
N LEU A 330 -1.10 -39.11 4.30
CA LEU A 330 -1.56 -39.82 5.50
C LEU A 330 -0.58 -40.95 5.85
N MET A 331 -0.14 -41.73 4.86
CA MET A 331 0.87 -42.77 5.04
C MET A 331 2.21 -42.20 5.52
N ARG A 332 2.69 -41.09 4.92
CA ARG A 332 3.90 -40.38 5.39
C ARG A 332 3.80 -39.83 6.83
N ARG A 333 2.59 -39.69 7.36
CA ARG A 333 2.33 -39.23 8.74
C ARG A 333 2.09 -40.38 9.72
N GLY A 334 2.29 -41.63 9.29
CA GLY A 334 2.18 -42.82 10.14
C GLY A 334 0.76 -43.37 10.28
N PHE A 335 -0.20 -42.92 9.45
CA PHE A 335 -1.53 -43.52 9.41
C PHE A 335 -1.53 -44.74 8.48
N VAL A 336 -1.99 -45.87 9.00
CA VAL A 336 -2.19 -47.09 8.20
C VAL A 336 -3.47 -46.89 7.38
N MET A 337 -3.32 -46.68 6.07
CA MET A 337 -4.43 -46.65 5.14
C MET A 337 -4.68 -48.07 4.63
N VAL A 338 -5.95 -48.44 4.49
CA VAL A 338 -6.32 -49.74 3.92
C VAL A 338 -6.14 -49.63 2.41
N ASP A 339 -5.37 -50.55 1.82
CA ASP A 339 -4.96 -50.55 0.41
C ASP A 339 -6.10 -51.03 -0.51
N TRP A 340 -7.27 -50.39 -0.43
CA TRP A 340 -8.45 -50.72 -1.24
C TRP A 340 -9.31 -49.48 -1.50
N CYS A 341 -9.74 -49.30 -2.76
CA CYS A 341 -10.66 -48.24 -3.16
C CYS A 341 -12.08 -48.49 -2.61
N CYS A 342 -12.72 -47.46 -2.05
CA CYS A 342 -14.05 -47.58 -1.43
C CYS A 342 -15.20 -47.80 -2.43
N LEU A 343 -14.96 -47.55 -3.72
CA LEU A 343 -15.94 -47.76 -4.80
C LEU A 343 -15.83 -49.17 -5.42
N CYS A 344 -14.62 -49.64 -5.72
CA CYS A 344 -14.40 -50.93 -6.38
C CYS A 344 -13.85 -52.05 -5.49
N LYS A 345 -13.51 -51.74 -4.23
CA LYS A 345 -13.07 -52.69 -3.18
C LYS A 345 -11.87 -53.59 -3.53
N SER A 346 -11.10 -53.25 -4.56
CA SER A 346 -10.12 -54.18 -5.16
C SER A 346 -8.65 -53.85 -4.80
N SER A 347 -8.19 -52.62 -4.93
CA SER A 347 -6.87 -52.16 -4.47
C SER A 347 -6.82 -50.62 -4.38
N GLY A 348 -5.82 -50.06 -3.69
CA GLY A 348 -5.65 -48.61 -3.52
C GLY A 348 -5.46 -47.87 -4.85
N GLU A 349 -5.89 -46.60 -4.92
CA GLU A 349 -5.68 -45.76 -6.09
C GLU A 349 -4.17 -45.52 -6.30
N SER A 350 -3.64 -46.05 -7.40
CA SER A 350 -2.32 -45.68 -7.91
C SER A 350 -2.41 -44.33 -8.64
N VAL A 351 -1.56 -43.37 -8.29
CA VAL A 351 -1.44 -42.07 -8.98
C VAL A 351 -0.97 -42.26 -10.42
#